data_AF-A0A1R1YAK2-F1
#
_entry.id   AF-A0A1R1YAK2-F1
#
_cell.length_a   1.000
_cell.length_b   1.000
_cell.length_c   1.000
_cell.angle_alpha   90.00
_cell.angle_beta   90.00
_cell.angle_gamma   90.00
#
_symmetry.space_group_name_H-M   'P 1'
#
loop_
_entity.id
_entity.type
_entity.pdbx_description
1 polymer ?
#
loop_
_entity_poly.entity_id
_entity_poly.type
_entity_poly.pdbx_seq_one_letter_code
_entity_poly.pdbx_strand_id
1 'polypeptide(L)' 'MSEIIKEEAKGYKIPEIEKFSGLPEKYPIFMAAIKRQLWASPNAFSTDHLKISFVSAHLTDSAALWFEAQLDANSN' A
#
# COMPACT_ATOMS: atom_id res chain seq x y z
N MET A 1 19.28 13.44 -37.09
CA MET A 1 18.57 14.15 -36.00
C MET A 1 17.09 13.82 -36.15
N SER A 2 16.63 12.74 -35.52
CA SER A 2 15.21 12.38 -35.49
C SER A 2 14.72 12.59 -34.06
N GLU A 3 13.83 13.55 -33.88
CA GLU A 3 13.12 13.79 -32.62
C GLU A 3 12.36 12.53 -32.23
N ILE A 4 12.77 11.93 -31.11
CA ILE A 4 11.98 10.90 -30.44
C ILE A 4 10.88 11.66 -29.70
N ILE A 5 9.69 11.66 -30.27
CA ILE A 5 8.46 12.04 -29.58
C ILE A 5 8.32 11.06 -28.41
N LYS A 6 8.67 11.49 -27.20
CA LYS A 6 8.26 10.80 -25.97
C LYS A 6 6.75 10.96 -25.87
N GLU A 7 6.05 10.00 -26.42
CA GLU A 7 4.63 9.81 -26.19
C GLU A 7 4.49 9.45 -24.71
N GLU A 8 4.26 10.46 -23.86
CA GLU A 8 3.83 10.21 -22.49
C GLU A 8 2.47 9.52 -22.58
N ALA A 9 2.47 8.19 -22.47
CA ALA A 9 1.27 7.44 -22.20
C ALA A 9 0.59 8.11 -21.01
N LYS A 10 -0.59 8.69 -21.25
CA LYS A 10 -1.40 9.36 -20.22
C LYS A 10 -1.88 8.26 -19.27
N GLY A 11 -0.99 7.87 -18.36
CA GLY A 11 -1.12 6.67 -17.55
C GLY A 11 -2.33 6.77 -16.64
N TYR A 12 -3.05 5.67 -16.51
CA TYR A 12 -4.09 5.53 -15.50
C TYR A 12 -3.48 5.84 -14.12
N LYS A 13 -3.93 6.94 -13.49
CA LYS A 13 -3.45 7.30 -12.14
C LYS A 13 -4.16 6.43 -11.13
N ILE A 14 -3.38 5.66 -10.39
CA ILE A 14 -3.92 4.88 -9.29
C ILE A 14 -4.26 5.86 -8.15
N PRO A 15 -5.50 5.84 -7.61
CA PRO A 15 -5.88 6.70 -6.51
C PRO A 15 -4.99 6.50 -5.29
N GLU A 16 -4.66 7.59 -4.61
CA GLU A 16 -3.97 7.54 -3.33
C GLU A 16 -4.84 6.82 -2.29
N ILE A 17 -4.20 6.03 -1.43
CA ILE A 17 -4.87 5.27 -0.37
C ILE A 17 -4.82 6.12 0.90
N GLU A 18 -5.98 6.38 1.50
CA GLU A 18 -6.05 7.04 2.81
C GLU A 18 -5.34 6.21 3.88
N LYS A 19 -4.61 6.89 4.78
CA LYS A 19 -3.97 6.25 5.93
C LYS A 19 -5.01 5.73 6.91
N PHE A 20 -4.71 4.61 7.56
CA PHE A 20 -5.58 3.95 8.53
C PHE A 20 -5.04 4.13 9.96
N SER A 21 -5.82 4.82 10.80
CA SER A 21 -5.45 5.11 12.19
C SER A 21 -5.80 4.00 13.19
N GLY A 22 -6.63 3.03 12.78
CA GLY A 22 -7.14 1.97 13.67
C GLY A 22 -8.65 2.02 13.92
N LEU A 23 -9.36 3.01 13.38
CA LEU A 23 -10.82 3.14 13.56
C LEU A 23 -11.60 2.00 12.86
N PRO A 24 -12.31 1.13 13.60
CA PRO A 24 -12.94 -0.06 13.03
C PRO A 24 -13.90 0.21 11.86
N GLU A 25 -14.65 1.31 11.91
CA GLU A 25 -15.59 1.73 10.88
C GLU A 25 -14.91 2.10 9.55
N LYS A 26 -13.62 2.46 9.57
CA LYS A 26 -12.83 2.79 8.37
C LYS A 26 -12.11 1.57 7.78
N TYR A 27 -11.99 0.49 8.54
CA TYR A 27 -11.23 -0.70 8.12
C TYR A 27 -11.72 -1.33 6.80
N PRO A 28 -13.04 -1.52 6.56
CA PRO A 28 -13.51 -2.11 5.31
C PRO A 28 -13.10 -1.30 4.07
N ILE A 29 -13.18 0.03 4.17
CA ILE A 29 -12.84 0.96 3.08
C ILE A 29 -11.33 0.91 2.81
N PHE A 30 -10.53 1.00 3.88
CA PHE A 30 -9.07 0.88 3.81
C PHE A 30 -8.63 -0.43 3.14
N MET A 31 -9.15 -1.58 3.61
CA MET A 31 -8.77 -2.87 3.05
C MET A 31 -9.22 -3.07 1.60
N ALA A 32 -10.36 -2.50 1.20
CA ALA A 32 -10.79 -2.52 -0.19
C ALA A 32 -9.84 -1.70 -1.10
N ALA A 33 -9.29 -0.58 -0.61
CA ALA A 33 -8.28 0.20 -1.33
C ALA A 33 -6.95 -0.56 -1.46
N ILE A 34 -6.44 -1.11 -0.36
CA ILE A 34 -5.24 -1.97 -0.34
C ILE A 34 -5.38 -3.12 -1.34
N LYS A 35 -6.47 -3.89 -1.27
CA LYS A 35 -6.67 -5.06 -2.15
C LYS A 35 -6.68 -4.68 -3.63
N ARG A 36 -7.28 -3.55 -3.99
CA ARG A 36 -7.27 -3.04 -5.38
C ARG A 36 -5.85 -2.73 -5.84
N GLN A 37 -5.02 -2.13 -5.00
CA GLN A 37 -3.62 -1.84 -5.34
C GLN A 37 -2.81 -3.11 -5.56
N LEU A 38 -2.94 -4.08 -4.64
CA LEU A 38 -2.23 -5.36 -4.74
C LEU A 38 -2.63 -6.12 -6.02
N TRP A 39 -3.92 -6.09 -6.36
CA TRP A 39 -4.45 -6.71 -7.57
C TRP A 39 -3.98 -6.00 -8.86
N ALA A 40 -3.88 -4.67 -8.85
CA ALA A 40 -3.47 -3.89 -10.03
C ALA A 40 -1.99 -4.11 -10.40
N SER A 41 -1.14 -4.45 -9.42
CA SER A 41 0.32 -4.54 -9.61
C SER A 41 0.91 -5.83 -9.02
N PRO A 42 0.50 -7.03 -9.45
CA PRO A 42 0.91 -8.28 -8.82
C PRO A 42 2.43 -8.51 -8.84
N ASN A 43 3.10 -8.05 -9.90
CA ASN A 43 4.57 -8.16 -10.03
C ASN A 43 5.32 -7.26 -9.04
N ALA A 44 4.74 -6.11 -8.65
CA ALA A 44 5.33 -5.21 -7.66
C ALA A 44 5.15 -5.74 -6.22
N PHE A 45 4.19 -6.65 -6.02
CA PHE A 45 3.87 -7.28 -4.74
C PHE A 45 4.08 -8.79 -4.80
N SER A 46 5.22 -9.21 -5.34
CA SER A 46 5.56 -10.60 -5.62
C SER A 46 5.85 -11.45 -4.38
N THR A 47 6.10 -10.82 -3.23
CA THR A 47 6.34 -11.49 -1.95
C THR A 47 5.40 -10.97 -0.88
N ASP A 48 5.16 -11.78 0.15
CA ASP A 48 4.32 -11.34 1.27
C ASP A 48 4.98 -10.21 2.08
N HIS A 49 6.32 -10.18 2.17
CA HIS A 49 7.04 -9.05 2.77
C HIS A 49 6.76 -7.72 2.07
N LEU A 50 6.69 -7.70 0.73
CA LEU A 50 6.35 -6.49 -0.02
C LEU A 50 4.89 -6.07 0.21
N LYS A 51 3.97 -7.03 0.28
CA LYS A 51 2.56 -6.74 0.61
C LYS A 51 2.42 -6.18 2.02
N ILE A 52 3.06 -6.81 3.00
CA ILE A 52 3.03 -6.41 4.41
C ILE A 52 3.65 -5.02 4.58
N SER A 53 4.82 -4.79 3.97
CA SER A 53 5.49 -3.47 3.98
C SER A 53 4.61 -2.39 3.35
N PHE A 54 3.92 -2.70 2.27
CA PHE A 54 3.00 -1.74 1.64
C PHE A 54 1.80 -1.41 2.54
N VAL A 55 1.18 -2.42 3.15
CA VAL A 55 0.06 -2.22 4.08
C VAL A 55 0.51 -1.41 5.30
N SER A 56 1.66 -1.75 5.89
CA SER A 56 2.16 -1.08 7.09
C SER A 56 2.51 0.39 6.85
N ALA A 57 3.02 0.74 5.65
CA ALA A 57 3.31 2.12 5.27
C ALA A 57 2.06 3.03 5.25
N HIS A 58 0.86 2.45 5.18
CA HIS A 58 -0.41 3.18 5.23
C HIS A 58 -1.06 3.16 6.62
N LEU A 59 -0.43 2.55 7.62
CA LEU A 59 -0.89 2.63 9.00
C LEU A 59 -0.43 3.95 9.64
N THR A 60 -1.24 4.47 10.54
CA THR A 60 -0.92 5.67 11.33
C THR A 60 -1.47 5.53 12.74
N ASP A 61 -1.13 6.46 13.63
CA ASP A 61 -1.56 6.50 15.03
C ASP A 61 -1.49 5.13 15.73
N SER A 62 -2.57 4.71 16.39
CA SER A 62 -2.66 3.46 17.14
C SER A 62 -2.44 2.21 16.29
N ALA A 63 -2.82 2.23 15.00
CA ALA A 63 -2.59 1.10 14.11
C ALA A 63 -1.10 0.90 13.78
N ALA A 64 -0.36 2.00 13.60
CA ALA A 64 1.09 1.92 13.36
C ALA A 64 1.82 1.38 14.60
N LEU A 65 1.49 1.92 15.79
CA LEU A 65 2.08 1.46 17.06
C LEU A 65 1.79 -0.01 17.35
N TRP A 66 0.55 -0.45 17.07
CA TRP A 66 0.19 -1.86 17.21
C TRP A 66 1.05 -2.76 16.29
N PHE A 67 1.25 -2.35 15.04
CA PHE A 67 2.02 -3.15 14.08
C PHE A 67 3.50 -3.23 14.47
N GLU A 68 4.10 -2.13 14.92
CA GLU A 68 5.47 -2.11 15.43
C GLU A 68 5.65 -3.07 16.61
N ALA A 69 4.72 -3.07 17.57
CA ALA A 69 4.73 -4.02 18.68
C ALA A 69 4.63 -5.49 18.23
N GLN A 70 3.93 -5.78 17.11
CA GLN A 70 3.91 -7.13 16.53
C GLN A 70 5.24 -7.52 15.90
N LEU A 71 5.98 -6.58 15.31
CA LEU A 71 7.30 -6.85 14.76
C LEU A 71 8.30 -7.16 15.88
N ASP A 72 8.28 -6.38 16.95
CA ASP A 72 9.16 -6.59 18.12
C ASP A 72 8.89 -7.93 18.79
N ALA A 73 7.61 -8.31 18.93
CA ALA A 73 7.22 -9.58 19.50
C ALA A 73 7.68 -10.80 18.68
N ASN A 74 7.81 -10.65 17.35
CA ASN A 74 8.12 -11.76 16.43
C ASN A 74 9.55 -11.73 15.87
N SER A 75 10.38 -10.78 16.32
CA SER A 75 11.80 -10.70 15.94
C SER A 75 12.73 -11.37 16.96
N ASN A 76 12.17 -12.10 17.92
CA ASN A 76 12.88 -12.87 18.96
C ASN A 76 12.82 -14.39 18.71
#